data_AF-A0A960PW64-F1
#
_entry.id   AF-A0A960PW64-F1
#
_cell.length_a   1.000
_cell.length_b   1.000
_cell.length_c   1.000
_cell.angle_alpha   90.00
_cell.angle_beta   90.00
_cell.angle_gamma   90.00
#
_symmetry.space_group_name_H-M   'P 1'
#
loop_
_entity.id
_entity.type
_entity.pdbx_description
1 polymer ?
#
loop_
_entity_poly.entity_id
_entity_poly.type
_entity_poly.pdbx_seq_one_letter_code
_entity_poly.pdbx_strand_id
1 'polypeptide(L)'
;MLLATRCPGCDRVGPAPCAACIAHMRRAEPVPVPTGLDDCLALLVHEGPARSLVVGLKYRDARASVRWLAQGMAELVPEGAVD
;
A
#
# COMPACT_ATOMS: atom_id res chain seq x y z
N MET A 1 -21.01 -9.22 -2.28
CA MET A 1 -20.43 -8.45 -3.39
C MET A 1 -20.75 -9.18 -4.69
N LEU A 2 -21.37 -8.50 -5.66
CA LEU A 2 -21.70 -9.07 -6.98
C LEU A 2 -20.61 -8.84 -8.05
N LEU A 3 -19.62 -7.98 -7.76
CA LEU A 3 -18.53 -7.65 -8.67
C LEU A 3 -17.27 -8.42 -8.29
N ALA A 4 -16.58 -8.98 -9.29
CA ALA A 4 -15.33 -9.69 -9.10
C ALA A 4 -14.23 -8.74 -8.60
N THR A 5 -13.51 -9.14 -7.57
CA THR A 5 -12.32 -8.42 -7.08
C THR A 5 -11.24 -8.41 -8.15
N ARG A 6 -10.62 -7.25 -8.38
CA ARG A 6 -9.53 -7.05 -9.35
C ARG A 6 -8.31 -6.45 -8.67
N CYS A 7 -7.13 -6.90 -9.08
CA CYS A 7 -5.87 -6.36 -8.56
C CYS A 7 -5.68 -4.90 -9.03
N PRO A 8 -5.46 -3.93 -8.13
CA PRO A 8 -5.30 -2.52 -8.53
C PRO A 8 -4.03 -2.25 -9.34
N GLY A 9 -3.06 -3.19 -9.34
CA GLY A 9 -1.80 -3.08 -10.07
C GLY A 9 -1.82 -3.64 -11.50
N CYS A 10 -2.66 -4.65 -11.81
CA CYS A 10 -2.70 -5.27 -13.14
C CYS A 10 -4.11 -5.59 -13.67
N ASP A 11 -5.14 -5.21 -12.92
CA ASP A 11 -6.57 -5.40 -13.24
C ASP A 11 -7.07 -6.85 -13.43
N ARG A 12 -6.19 -7.85 -13.26
CA ARG A 12 -6.58 -9.26 -13.26
C ARG A 12 -7.55 -9.56 -12.12
N VAL A 13 -8.55 -10.37 -12.42
CA VAL A 13 -9.52 -10.89 -11.45
C VAL A 13 -8.78 -11.82 -10.45
N GLY A 14 -9.10 -11.68 -9.17
CA GLY A 14 -8.53 -12.50 -8.09
C GLY A 14 -8.12 -11.68 -6.86
N PRO A 15 -7.12 -12.15 -6.10
CA PRO A 15 -6.60 -11.42 -4.93
C PRO A 15 -6.14 -10.01 -5.27
N ALA A 16 -6.34 -9.08 -4.34
CA ALA A 16 -5.98 -7.68 -4.46
C ALA A 16 -5.19 -7.22 -3.22
N PRO A 17 -3.87 -6.96 -3.32
CA PRO A 17 -3.02 -7.12 -4.51
C PRO A 17 -2.76 -8.60 -4.83
N CYS A 18 -2.48 -8.92 -6.09
CA CYS A 18 -2.09 -10.28 -6.48
C CYS A 18 -0.60 -10.53 -6.19
N ALA A 19 -0.22 -11.78 -5.95
CA ALA A 19 1.16 -12.17 -5.61
C ALA A 19 2.20 -11.69 -6.63
N ALA A 20 1.87 -11.73 -7.93
CA ALA A 20 2.74 -11.22 -8.97
C ALA A 20 2.98 -9.72 -8.83
N CYS A 21 1.95 -8.91 -8.56
CA CYS A 21 2.15 -7.47 -8.33
C CYS A 21 2.95 -7.21 -7.05
N ILE A 22 2.73 -7.97 -5.99
CA ILE A 22 3.50 -7.86 -4.73
C ILE A 22 4.98 -8.11 -5.01
N ALA A 23 5.32 -9.15 -5.77
CA ALA A 23 6.71 -9.50 -6.10
C ALA A 23 7.46 -8.40 -6.90
N HIS A 24 6.74 -7.49 -7.56
CA HIS A 24 7.33 -6.34 -8.27
C HIS A 24 7.43 -5.07 -7.41
N MET A 25 6.84 -5.08 -6.21
CA MET A 25 6.94 -3.95 -5.29
C MET A 25 8.27 -4.05 -4.52
N ARG A 26 8.88 -2.90 -4.27
CA ARG A 26 10.07 -2.80 -3.41
C ARG A 26 9.68 -2.14 -2.10
N ARG A 27 10.18 -2.65 -0.98
CA ARG A 27 10.15 -1.94 0.31
C ARG A 27 10.88 -0.61 0.15
N ALA A 28 10.34 0.45 0.76
CA ALA A 28 11.07 1.71 0.82
C ALA A 28 12.23 1.57 1.81
N GLU A 29 13.36 2.20 1.47
CA GLU A 29 14.44 2.38 2.42
C GLU A 29 14.08 3.53 3.37
N PRO A 30 14.55 3.50 4.64
CA PRO A 30 14.40 4.62 5.55
C PRO A 30 14.99 5.90 4.93
N VAL A 31 14.24 6.99 5.04
CA VAL A 31 14.67 8.31 4.58
C VAL A 31 14.84 9.24 5.77
N PRO A 32 15.67 10.30 5.68
CA PRO A 32 15.72 11.32 6.73
C PRO A 32 14.34 11.90 6.99
N VAL A 33 13.99 12.05 8.27
CA VAL A 33 12.74 12.69 8.68
C VAL A 33 12.78 14.16 8.25
N PRO A 34 11.80 14.66 7.47
CA PRO A 34 11.73 16.07 7.10
C PRO A 34 11.65 16.99 8.33
N THR A 35 12.28 18.16 8.24
CA THR A 35 12.24 19.16 9.31
C THR A 35 10.80 19.49 9.72
N GLY A 36 10.50 19.39 11.01
CA GLY A 36 9.19 19.69 11.58
C GLY A 36 8.23 18.51 11.67
N LEU A 37 8.68 17.29 11.34
CA LEU A 37 7.95 16.05 11.61
C LEU A 37 8.65 15.25 12.72
N ASP A 38 7.87 14.53 13.53
CA ASP A 38 8.40 13.61 14.53
C ASP A 38 8.98 12.34 13.88
N ASP A 39 8.29 11.81 12.85
CA ASP A 39 8.73 10.65 12.06
C ASP A 39 8.17 10.72 10.63
N CYS A 40 8.78 9.99 9.70
CA CYS A 40 8.35 9.88 8.31
C CYS A 40 8.70 8.50 7.74
N LEU A 41 7.68 7.64 7.63
CA LEU A 41 7.83 6.25 7.23
C LEU A 41 7.13 5.99 5.90
N ALA A 42 7.76 5.15 5.07
CA ALA A 42 7.19 4.70 3.81
C ALA A 42 7.20 3.17 3.75
N LEU A 43 6.07 2.56 3.36
CA LEU A 43 5.98 1.11 3.26
C LEU A 43 6.72 0.56 2.04
N LEU A 44 6.52 1.21 0.90
CA LEU A 44 6.92 0.77 -0.43
C LEU A 44 7.44 1.96 -1.21
N VAL A 45 8.37 1.70 -2.13
CA VAL A 45 8.74 2.67 -3.16
C VAL A 45 7.50 2.99 -4.00
N HIS A 46 7.19 4.28 -4.17
CA HIS A 46 5.97 4.75 -4.82
C HIS A 46 6.03 4.67 -6.36
N GLU A 47 6.23 3.47 -6.87
CA GLU A 47 6.38 3.17 -8.30
C GLU A 47 5.53 1.95 -8.70
N GLY A 48 5.34 1.76 -10.02
CA GLY A 48 4.74 0.56 -10.58
C GLY A 48 3.42 0.13 -9.90
N PRO A 49 3.28 -1.16 -9.50
CA PRO A 49 2.08 -1.64 -8.82
C PRO A 49 1.79 -0.97 -7.47
N ALA A 50 2.82 -0.53 -6.72
CA ALA A 50 2.62 0.16 -5.44
C ALA A 50 1.97 1.54 -5.64
N ARG A 51 2.44 2.30 -6.64
CA ARG A 51 1.77 3.55 -7.06
C ARG A 51 0.34 3.31 -7.51
N SER A 52 0.12 2.27 -8.33
CA SER A 52 -1.19 1.93 -8.87
C SER A 52 -2.22 1.60 -7.78
N LEU A 53 -1.76 0.96 -6.69
CA LEU A 53 -2.55 0.69 -5.49
C LEU A 53 -3.03 1.99 -4.83
N VAL A 54 -2.13 2.91 -4.54
CA VAL A 54 -2.47 4.19 -3.89
C VAL A 54 -3.39 5.04 -4.78
N VAL A 55 -3.13 5.10 -6.09
CA VAL A 55 -3.98 5.79 -7.06
C VAL A 55 -5.36 5.15 -7.14
N GLY A 56 -5.43 3.82 -7.17
CA GLY A 56 -6.69 3.08 -7.16
C GLY A 56 -7.53 3.38 -5.91
N LEU A 57 -6.88 3.39 -4.75
CA LEU A 57 -7.54 3.72 -3.49
C LEU A 57 -8.04 5.18 -3.48
N LYS A 58 -7.19 6.15 -3.85
CA LYS A 58 -7.52 7.58 -3.78
C LYS A 58 -8.59 8.01 -4.79
N TYR A 59 -8.59 7.43 -5.98
CA TYR A 59 -9.34 8.01 -7.11
C TYR A 59 -10.31 7.04 -7.80
N ARG A 60 -10.29 5.75 -7.47
CA ARG A 60 -11.10 4.72 -8.18
C ARG A 60 -11.89 3.81 -7.24
N ASP A 61 -11.98 4.16 -5.96
CA ASP A 61 -12.65 3.38 -4.92
C ASP A 61 -12.16 1.91 -4.85
N ALA A 62 -10.90 1.66 -5.21
CA ALA A 62 -10.32 0.31 -5.25
C ALA A 62 -9.95 -0.19 -3.84
N ARG A 63 -10.97 -0.41 -3.00
CA ARG A 63 -10.80 -0.71 -1.56
C ARG A 63 -10.37 -2.14 -1.25
N ALA A 64 -10.33 -3.02 -2.24
CA ALA A 64 -10.03 -4.44 -2.03
C ALA A 64 -8.64 -4.69 -1.40
N SER A 65 -7.67 -3.79 -1.61
CA SER A 65 -6.33 -3.88 -1.05
C SER A 65 -6.14 -3.11 0.26
N VAL A 66 -7.18 -2.47 0.81
CA VAL A 66 -7.05 -1.60 2.00
C VAL A 66 -6.54 -2.36 3.20
N ARG A 67 -7.10 -3.54 3.48
CA ARG A 67 -6.65 -4.37 4.61
C ARG A 67 -5.17 -4.72 4.51
N TRP A 68 -4.74 -5.17 3.32
CA TRP A 68 -3.35 -5.53 3.06
C TRP A 68 -2.40 -4.32 3.25
N LEU A 69 -2.78 -3.16 2.71
CA LEU A 69 -1.98 -1.94 2.85
C LEU A 69 -1.92 -1.48 4.31
N ALA A 70 -3.06 -1.45 5.00
CA ALA A 70 -3.18 -1.00 6.38
C ALA A 70 -2.36 -1.88 7.33
N GLN A 71 -2.40 -3.21 7.15
CA GLN A 71 -1.58 -4.14 7.94
C GLN A 71 -0.09 -3.86 7.74
N GLY A 72 0.38 -3.74 6.49
CA GLY A 72 1.78 -3.41 6.24
C GLY A 72 2.19 -2.07 6.83
N MET A 73 1.34 -1.05 6.75
CA MET A 73 1.62 0.27 7.33
C MET A 73 1.68 0.23 8.86
N ALA A 74 0.80 -0.55 9.51
CA ALA A 74 0.82 -0.72 10.95
C ALA A 74 2.12 -1.36 11.45
N GLU A 75 2.73 -2.28 10.68
CA GLU A 75 4.03 -2.89 11.01
C GLU A 75 5.20 -1.89 11.00
N LEU A 76 5.03 -0.69 10.43
CA LEU A 76 6.07 0.35 10.44
C LEU A 76 6.11 1.13 11.76
N VAL A 77 5.01 1.11 12.51
CA VAL A 77 4.82 2.00 13.65
C VAL A 77 4.98 1.18 14.94
N PRO A 78 5.75 1.66 15.94
CA PRO A 78 5.86 0.98 17.23
C PRO A 78 4.48 0.80 17.89
N GLU A 79 4.32 -0.30 18.63
CA GLU A 79 3.13 -0.51 19.44
C GLU A 79 2.94 0.65 20.42
N GLY A 80 1.75 1.24 20.46
CA GLY A 80 1.41 2.35 21.35
C GLY A 80 1.84 3.74 20.85
N ALA A 81 2.35 3.89 19.62
CA ALA A 81 2.69 5.20 19.06
C ALA A 81 1.50 5.98 18.46
N VAL A 82 0.28 5.45 18.57
CA VAL A 82 -0.96 6.11 18.14
C VAL A 82 -1.91 6.16 19.32
N ASP A 83 -2.22 7.37 19.79
CA ASP A 83 -3.16 7.65 20.90
C ASP A 83 -4.63 7.44 20.51
#